data_AF-A0A5N5IW59-F1
#
_entry.id   AF-A0A5N5IW59-F1
#
_cell.length_a   1.000
_cell.length_b   1.000
_cell.length_c   1.000
_cell.angle_alpha   90.00
_cell.angle_beta   90.00
_cell.angle_gamma   90.00
#
_symmetry.space_group_name_H-M   'P 1'
#
loop_
_entity.id
_entity.type
_entity.pdbx_description
1 polymer ?
#
loop_
_entity_poly.entity_id
_entity_poly.type
_entity_poly.pdbx_seq_one_letter_code
_entity_poly.pdbx_strand_id
1 'polypeptide(L)'
;MFCLAVSTVIGQSLSGKLNVEGWNKITEWKSQEPVSLFKNFRDGKHKILFRFKNTSGDKDIVLFQMKTTLAHNGKTIGSSQRSDWPWLPGDMYVPVEAFDFIPLLQKAANGNKGKLMPGTYEIRLEMKPAQRDAQPIHTTLTFKII
;
A
#
# COMPACT_ATOMS: atom_id res chain seq x y z
N MET A 1 -35.51 -16.02 -31.35
CA MET A 1 -35.53 -16.26 -29.89
C MET A 1 -34.10 -16.13 -29.39
N PHE A 2 -33.72 -14.96 -28.85
CA PHE A 2 -32.37 -14.68 -28.35
C PHE A 2 -32.36 -14.98 -26.85
N CYS A 3 -31.66 -16.03 -26.43
CA CYS A 3 -31.37 -16.28 -25.01
C CYS A 3 -30.26 -15.33 -24.57
N LEU A 4 -30.62 -14.30 -23.79
CA LEU A 4 -29.65 -13.53 -23.02
C LEU A 4 -29.18 -14.39 -21.85
N ALA A 5 -27.98 -14.95 -21.97
CA ALA A 5 -27.30 -15.58 -20.85
C ALA A 5 -26.88 -14.49 -19.85
N VAL A 6 -27.60 -14.40 -18.72
CA VAL A 6 -27.18 -13.56 -17.59
C VAL A 6 -25.98 -14.22 -16.95
N SER A 7 -24.79 -13.68 -17.21
CA SER A 7 -23.58 -14.06 -16.48
C SER A 7 -23.67 -13.49 -15.07
N THR A 8 -24.05 -14.30 -14.09
CA THR A 8 -23.89 -13.94 -12.69
C THR A 8 -22.39 -13.97 -12.37
N VAL A 9 -21.75 -12.80 -12.39
CA VAL A 9 -20.43 -12.64 -11.77
C VAL A 9 -20.62 -12.92 -10.28
N ILE A 10 -20.12 -14.07 -9.80
CA ILE A 10 -20.00 -14.35 -8.37
C ILE A 10 -18.96 -13.36 -7.82
N GLY A 11 -19.45 -12.20 -7.38
CA GLY A 11 -18.67 -11.17 -6.70
C GLY A 11 -17.97 -11.77 -5.49
N GLN A 12 -16.67 -11.52 -5.40
CA GLN A 12 -15.75 -12.36 -4.66
C GLN A 12 -15.86 -12.29 -3.13
N SER A 13 -15.51 -13.42 -2.52
CA SER A 13 -15.62 -13.77 -1.10
C SER A 13 -14.56 -13.13 -0.17
N LEU A 14 -14.03 -11.95 -0.51
CA LEU A 14 -13.03 -11.27 0.31
C LEU A 14 -13.27 -9.77 0.35
N SER A 15 -13.54 -9.25 1.54
CA SER A 15 -13.69 -7.81 1.80
C SER A 15 -12.56 -7.36 2.71
N GLY A 16 -11.89 -6.27 2.36
CA GLY A 16 -10.84 -5.72 3.21
C GLY A 16 -10.60 -4.23 2.98
N LYS A 17 -9.85 -3.64 3.89
CA LYS A 17 -9.53 -2.22 3.95
C LYS A 17 -8.08 -2.06 4.37
N LEU A 18 -7.36 -1.18 3.69
CA LEU A 18 -6.01 -0.77 4.04
C LEU A 18 -6.05 0.73 4.36
N ASN A 19 -5.57 1.13 5.54
CA ASN A 19 -5.48 2.52 5.94
C ASN A 19 -4.13 2.81 6.58
N VAL A 20 -3.78 4.09 6.67
CA VAL A 20 -2.65 4.56 7.47
C VAL A 20 -3.18 5.50 8.54
N GLU A 21 -3.14 5.05 9.79
CA GLU A 21 -3.54 5.86 10.94
C GLU A 21 -2.63 7.08 11.07
N GLY A 22 -3.21 8.24 11.38
CA GLY A 22 -2.48 9.50 11.43
C GLY A 22 -2.13 10.08 10.06
N TRP A 23 -2.65 9.52 8.96
CA TRP A 23 -2.42 10.02 7.60
C TRP A 23 -3.74 10.18 6.84
N ASN A 24 -4.31 11.38 6.91
CA ASN A 24 -5.67 11.68 6.44
C ASN A 24 -5.74 12.83 5.42
N LYS A 25 -4.63 13.53 5.16
CA LYS A 25 -4.52 14.64 4.18
C LYS A 25 -3.12 14.68 3.56
N ILE A 26 -2.95 15.49 2.52
CA ILE A 26 -1.62 15.92 2.05
C ILE A 26 -0.88 16.51 3.24
N THR A 27 0.20 15.86 3.66
CA THR A 27 0.97 16.26 4.83
C THR A 27 2.19 17.06 4.38
N GLU A 28 2.34 18.28 4.90
CA GLU A 28 3.59 19.02 4.72
C GLU A 28 4.72 18.32 5.49
N TRP A 29 5.79 18.04 4.78
CA TRP A 29 6.88 17.22 5.28
C TRP A 29 8.18 18.03 5.28
N LYS A 30 8.62 18.40 6.49
CA LYS A 30 9.74 19.33 6.69
C LYS A 30 11.12 18.73 6.42
N SER A 31 11.24 17.41 6.44
CA SER A 31 12.54 16.74 6.27
C SER A 31 12.69 16.22 4.85
N GLN A 32 13.80 16.56 4.19
CA GLN A 32 14.11 16.02 2.87
C GLN A 32 14.71 14.60 2.94
N GLU A 33 14.97 14.08 4.13
CA GLU A 33 15.66 12.81 4.32
C GLU A 33 14.64 11.65 4.34
N PRO A 34 14.78 10.63 3.47
CA PRO A 34 13.89 9.46 3.49
C PRO A 34 13.79 8.76 4.85
N VAL A 35 14.91 8.72 5.60
CA VAL A 35 14.98 8.07 6.91
C VAL A 35 14.08 8.72 7.95
N SER A 36 13.83 10.03 7.83
CA SER A 36 12.93 10.75 8.73
C SER A 36 11.49 10.23 8.60
N LEU A 37 11.06 9.90 7.38
CA LEU A 37 9.72 9.34 7.13
C LEU A 37 9.61 7.94 7.73
N PHE A 38 10.61 7.09 7.46
CA PHE A 38 10.67 5.74 8.03
C PHE A 38 10.58 5.75 9.56
N LYS A 39 11.33 6.63 10.22
CA LYS A 39 11.34 6.75 11.67
C LYS A 39 9.92 7.02 12.23
N ASN A 40 9.11 7.83 11.57
CA ASN A 40 7.74 8.09 12.04
C ASN A 40 6.84 6.85 11.99
N PHE A 41 7.01 5.95 11.01
CA PHE A 41 6.30 4.66 10.99
C PHE A 41 6.83 3.71 12.06
N ARG A 42 8.15 3.57 12.15
CA ARG A 42 8.81 2.68 13.12
C ARG A 42 8.51 3.08 14.56
N ASP A 43 8.45 4.37 14.85
CA ASP A 43 8.13 4.91 16.18
C ASP A 43 6.61 4.91 16.46
N GLY A 44 5.79 4.38 15.55
CA GLY A 44 4.35 4.19 15.74
C GLY A 44 3.49 5.45 15.60
N LYS A 45 4.05 6.57 15.10
CA LYS A 45 3.28 7.80 14.82
C LYS A 45 2.30 7.60 13.66
N HIS A 46 2.66 6.73 12.72
CA HIS A 46 1.78 6.26 11.66
C HIS A 46 1.76 4.74 11.67
N LYS A 47 0.57 4.16 11.60
CA LYS A 47 0.39 2.71 11.60
C LYS A 47 -0.38 2.28 10.37
N ILE A 48 0.15 1.31 9.64
CA ILE A 48 -0.54 0.73 8.50
C ILE A 48 -1.48 -0.34 9.05
N LEU A 49 -2.78 -0.13 8.89
CA LEU A 49 -3.80 -1.05 9.36
C LEU A 49 -4.41 -1.76 8.16
N PHE A 50 -4.21 -3.07 8.12
CA PHE A 50 -4.85 -3.95 7.15
C PHE A 50 -5.93 -4.76 7.85
N ARG A 51 -7.16 -4.66 7.35
CA ARG A 51 -8.29 -5.45 7.80
C ARG A 51 -8.80 -6.26 6.64
N PHE A 52 -8.97 -7.57 6.79
CA PHE A 52 -9.70 -8.34 5.80
C PHE A 52 -10.49 -9.49 6.43
N LYS A 53 -11.59 -9.83 5.78
CA LYS A 53 -12.44 -10.96 6.15
C LYS A 53 -12.48 -11.93 4.99
N ASN A 54 -12.29 -13.21 5.29
CA ASN A 54 -12.61 -14.29 4.36
C ASN A 54 -14.09 -14.65 4.57
N THR A 55 -14.94 -14.42 3.56
CA THR A 55 -16.38 -14.63 3.73
C THR A 55 -16.79 -16.10 3.62
N SER A 56 -15.86 -17.02 3.32
CA SER A 56 -16.12 -18.47 3.42
C SER A 56 -16.19 -18.98 4.86
N GLY A 57 -15.82 -18.16 5.85
CA GLY A 57 -15.76 -18.56 7.26
C GLY A 57 -14.46 -19.28 7.65
N ASP A 58 -13.64 -19.64 6.66
CA ASP A 58 -12.35 -20.30 6.90
C ASP A 58 -11.33 -19.30 7.47
N LYS A 59 -10.69 -19.69 8.57
CA LYS A 59 -9.60 -18.96 9.22
C LYS A 59 -8.25 -19.17 8.52
N ASP A 60 -8.28 -19.64 7.28
CA ASP A 60 -7.11 -20.04 6.53
C ASP A 60 -6.21 -18.86 6.18
N ILE A 61 -4.93 -19.16 6.06
CA ILE A 61 -3.93 -18.23 5.57
C ILE A 61 -4.28 -17.88 4.12
N VAL A 62 -4.37 -16.59 3.83
CA VAL A 62 -4.54 -16.09 2.47
C VAL A 62 -3.23 -15.47 2.00
N LEU A 63 -2.77 -15.88 0.82
CA LEU A 63 -1.59 -15.31 0.20
C LEU A 63 -1.94 -14.02 -0.52
N PHE A 64 -1.18 -12.96 -0.25
CA PHE A 64 -1.32 -11.66 -0.90
C PHE A 64 -0.08 -11.31 -1.70
N GLN A 65 -0.33 -10.74 -2.86
CA GLN A 65 0.61 -9.93 -3.60
C GLN A 65 0.55 -8.49 -3.08
N MET A 66 1.67 -8.02 -2.56
CA MET A 66 1.86 -6.68 -2.03
C MET A 66 2.58 -5.84 -3.08
N LYS A 67 2.04 -4.67 -3.43
CA LYS A 67 2.68 -3.75 -4.38
C LYS A 67 2.83 -2.38 -3.76
N THR A 68 4.00 -1.78 -3.99
CA THR A 68 4.31 -0.41 -3.60
C THR A 68 4.59 0.39 -4.85
N THR A 69 3.95 1.54 -5.01
CA THR A 69 4.24 2.48 -6.11
C THR A 69 4.58 3.84 -5.52
N LEU A 70 5.68 4.43 -5.98
CA LEU A 70 6.12 5.77 -5.60
C LEU A 70 5.99 6.70 -6.81
N ALA A 71 5.28 7.81 -6.65
CA ALA A 71 5.18 8.88 -7.62
C ALA A 71 5.68 10.21 -7.04
N HIS A 72 6.21 11.07 -7.91
CA HIS A 72 6.62 12.44 -7.62
C HIS A 72 6.01 13.37 -8.67
N ASN A 73 5.27 14.38 -8.21
CA ASN A 73 4.54 15.33 -9.05
C ASN A 73 3.65 14.64 -10.11
N GLY A 74 2.96 13.57 -9.70
CA GLY A 74 2.06 12.79 -10.57
C GLY A 74 2.76 11.80 -11.51
N LYS A 75 4.09 11.76 -11.53
CA LYS A 75 4.86 10.79 -12.34
C LYS A 75 5.39 9.65 -11.46
N THR A 76 5.09 8.41 -11.83
CA THR A 76 5.69 7.24 -11.18
C THR A 76 7.20 7.25 -11.35
N ILE A 77 7.92 7.20 -10.23
CA ILE A 77 9.40 7.16 -10.18
C ILE A 77 9.94 5.79 -9.78
N GLY A 78 9.06 4.89 -9.28
CA GLY A 78 9.41 3.50 -9.06
C GLY A 78 8.26 2.69 -8.48
N SER A 79 8.41 1.36 -8.53
CA SER A 79 7.50 0.42 -7.91
C SER A 79 8.23 -0.84 -7.48
N SER A 80 7.71 -1.52 -6.47
CA SER A 80 8.16 -2.83 -6.03
C SER A 80 6.97 -3.76 -5.82
N GLN A 81 7.24 -5.06 -5.82
CA GLN A 81 6.23 -6.08 -5.61
C GLN A 81 6.81 -7.26 -4.85
N ARG A 82 6.02 -7.77 -3.89
CA ARG A 82 6.28 -9.01 -3.15
C ARG A 82 5.08 -9.92 -3.33
N SER A 83 5.31 -11.13 -3.80
CA SER A 83 4.24 -12.12 -4.00
C SER A 83 4.16 -13.09 -2.83
N ASP A 84 3.02 -13.77 -2.74
CA ASP A 84 2.81 -14.91 -1.85
C ASP A 84 3.07 -14.64 -0.35
N TRP A 85 2.79 -13.42 0.10
CA TRP A 85 2.91 -13.09 1.51
C TRP A 85 1.71 -13.64 2.30
N PRO A 86 1.93 -14.45 3.35
CA PRO A 86 0.83 -15.05 4.10
C PRO A 86 0.20 -14.04 5.07
N TRP A 87 -1.12 -13.94 5.05
CA TRP A 87 -1.91 -13.10 5.95
C TRP A 87 -3.03 -13.90 6.61
N LEU A 88 -3.26 -13.63 7.90
CA LEU A 88 -4.39 -14.18 8.67
C LEU A 88 -5.59 -13.23 8.61
N PRO A 89 -6.83 -13.72 8.40
CA PRO A 89 -8.02 -12.89 8.46
C PRO A 89 -8.16 -12.15 9.80
N GLY A 90 -8.62 -10.91 9.75
CA GLY A 90 -8.78 -10.05 10.92
C GLY A 90 -8.18 -8.66 10.74
N ASP A 91 -7.95 -8.00 11.87
CA ASP A 91 -7.37 -6.66 11.96
C ASP A 91 -5.90 -6.79 12.34
N MET A 92 -4.99 -6.33 11.47
CA MET A 92 -3.55 -6.43 11.71
C MET A 92 -2.81 -5.14 11.38
N TYR A 93 -1.90 -4.76 12.26
CA TYR A 93 -0.91 -3.73 11.96
C TYR A 93 0.18 -4.34 11.08
N VAL A 94 0.39 -3.73 9.92
CA VAL A 94 1.41 -4.12 8.96
C VAL A 94 2.68 -3.33 9.25
N PRO A 95 3.82 -4.00 9.48
CA PRO A 95 5.09 -3.29 9.61
C PRO A 95 5.40 -2.57 8.29
N VAL A 96 5.99 -1.39 8.39
CA VAL A 96 6.28 -0.56 7.23
C VAL A 96 7.27 -1.25 6.27
N GLU A 97 8.13 -2.11 6.81
CA GLU A 97 9.12 -2.94 6.12
C GLU A 97 8.49 -4.04 5.25
N ALA A 98 7.19 -4.30 5.41
CA ALA A 98 6.45 -5.16 4.49
C ALA A 98 6.28 -4.52 3.11
N PHE A 99 6.41 -3.19 3.01
CA PHE A 99 6.32 -2.41 1.78
C PHE A 99 7.68 -1.79 1.44
N ASP A 100 8.17 -1.94 0.21
CA ASP A 100 9.50 -1.43 -0.16
C ASP A 100 9.51 0.06 -0.55
N PHE A 101 8.74 0.92 0.11
CA PHE A 101 8.77 2.35 -0.23
C PHE A 101 10.04 3.07 0.25
N ILE A 102 10.72 2.58 1.30
CA ILE A 102 11.96 3.19 1.80
C ILE A 102 13.09 3.05 0.78
N PRO A 103 13.40 1.84 0.22
CA PRO A 103 14.33 1.71 -0.88
C PRO A 103 13.97 2.58 -2.09
N LEU A 104 12.68 2.70 -2.41
CA LEU A 104 12.21 3.54 -3.53
C LEU A 104 12.50 5.03 -3.27
N LEU A 105 12.24 5.52 -2.05
CA LEU A 105 12.57 6.89 -1.65
C LEU A 105 14.08 7.13 -1.61
N GLN A 106 14.87 6.18 -1.11
CA GLN A 106 16.33 6.27 -1.13
C GLN A 106 16.87 6.36 -2.55
N LYS A 107 16.37 5.52 -3.47
CA LYS A 107 16.73 5.59 -4.89
C LYS A 107 16.40 6.96 -5.49
N ALA A 108 15.25 7.53 -5.15
CA ALA A 108 14.86 8.87 -5.59
C ALA A 108 15.76 9.97 -5.00
N ALA A 109 16.23 9.80 -3.76
CA ALA A 109 17.09 10.74 -3.07
C ALA A 109 18.57 10.66 -3.47
N ASN A 110 19.05 9.50 -3.96
CA ASN A 110 20.45 9.30 -4.35
C ASN A 110 20.89 10.24 -5.48
N GLY A 111 19.99 10.61 -6.38
CA GLY A 111 20.26 11.62 -7.42
C GLY A 111 20.46 13.04 -6.86
N ASN A 112 20.18 13.28 -5.59
CA ASN A 112 20.20 14.58 -4.93
C ASN A 112 20.87 14.50 -3.54
N LYS A 113 22.08 13.92 -3.48
CA LYS A 113 22.93 13.86 -2.27
C LYS A 113 22.21 13.29 -1.03
N GLY A 114 21.33 12.30 -1.23
CA GLY A 114 20.59 11.65 -0.16
C GLY A 114 19.34 12.42 0.31
N LYS A 115 18.94 13.47 -0.41
CA LYS A 115 17.75 14.28 -0.11
C LYS A 115 16.70 14.12 -1.21
N LEU A 116 15.45 14.03 -0.82
CA LEU A 116 14.32 14.11 -1.73
C LEU A 116 14.19 15.54 -2.28
N MET A 117 13.79 15.66 -3.54
CA MET A 117 13.55 16.96 -4.16
C MET A 117 12.24 17.56 -3.64
N PRO A 118 12.08 18.88 -3.62
CA PRO A 118 10.79 19.50 -3.33
C PRO A 118 9.67 19.03 -4.27
N GLY A 119 8.44 19.07 -3.78
CA GLY A 119 7.25 18.67 -4.54
C GLY A 119 6.39 17.63 -3.81
N THR A 120 5.39 17.13 -4.53
CA THR A 120 4.40 16.21 -3.98
C THR A 120 4.81 14.77 -4.27
N TYR A 121 4.88 13.97 -3.22
CA TYR A 121 5.10 12.54 -3.30
C TYR A 121 3.83 11.78 -2.96
N GLU A 122 3.61 10.69 -3.70
CA GLU A 122 2.50 9.77 -3.47
C GLU A 122 3.06 8.36 -3.34
N ILE A 123 2.80 7.72 -2.20
CA ILE A 123 3.12 6.31 -1.95
C ILE A 123 1.81 5.55 -1.98
N ARG A 124 1.62 4.71 -2.99
CA ARG A 124 0.47 3.81 -3.08
C ARG A 124 0.88 2.42 -2.59
N LEU A 125 0.19 1.94 -1.56
CA LEU A 125 0.34 0.60 -1.00
C LEU A 125 -0.85 -0.24 -1.43
N GLU A 126 -0.61 -1.44 -1.94
CA GLU A 126 -1.63 -2.32 -2.47
C GLU A 126 -1.47 -3.75 -1.93
N MET A 127 -2.61 -4.40 -1.70
CA MET A 127 -2.77 -5.75 -1.21
C MET A 127 -3.77 -6.45 -2.13
N LYS A 128 -3.31 -7.39 -2.96
CA LYS A 128 -4.16 -8.20 -3.83
C LYS A 128 -4.05 -9.69 -3.45
N PRO A 129 -5.13 -10.41 -3.15
CA PRO A 129 -5.08 -11.85 -2.98
C PRO A 129 -4.48 -12.55 -4.22
N ALA A 130 -3.50 -13.42 -4.04
CA ALA A 130 -2.72 -13.99 -5.14
C ALA A 130 -3.53 -14.96 -6.02
N GLN A 131 -4.47 -15.70 -5.41
CA GLN A 131 -5.21 -16.78 -6.07
C GLN A 131 -6.67 -16.41 -6.42
N ARG A 132 -7.04 -15.14 -6.31
CA ARG A 132 -8.41 -14.67 -6.59
C ARG A 132 -8.34 -13.49 -7.57
N ASP A 133 -9.29 -13.43 -8.50
CA ASP A 133 -9.41 -12.30 -9.44
C ASP A 133 -10.00 -11.05 -8.76
N ALA A 134 -9.33 -10.59 -7.71
CA ALA A 134 -9.81 -9.55 -6.83
C ALA A 134 -9.24 -8.19 -7.22
N GLN A 135 -10.04 -7.15 -7.04
CA GLN A 135 -9.51 -5.79 -7.07
C GLN A 135 -8.52 -5.59 -5.91
N PRO A 136 -7.37 -4.93 -6.13
CA PRO A 136 -6.43 -4.64 -5.06
C PRO A 136 -7.05 -3.73 -4.00
N ILE A 137 -6.92 -4.14 -2.75
CA ILE A 137 -7.18 -3.28 -1.59
C ILE A 137 -5.98 -2.33 -1.49
N HIS A 138 -6.20 -1.03 -1.49
CA HIS A 138 -5.10 -0.07 -1.52
C HIS A 138 -5.35 1.16 -0.67
N THR A 139 -4.27 1.86 -0.39
CA THR A 139 -4.27 3.18 0.24
C THR A 139 -3.14 4.03 -0.36
N THR A 140 -3.31 5.34 -0.35
CA THR A 140 -2.31 6.29 -0.86
C THR A 140 -1.93 7.27 0.23
N LEU A 141 -0.64 7.38 0.49
CA LEU A 141 -0.06 8.40 1.35
C LEU A 141 0.47 9.53 0.47
N THR A 142 -0.04 10.74 0.67
CA THR A 142 0.46 11.93 -0.02
C THR A 142 1.17 12.85 0.97
N PHE A 143 2.40 13.24 0.65
CA PHE A 143 3.13 14.29 1.37
C PHE A 143 3.78 15.27 0.41
N LYS A 144 3.99 16.49 0.89
CA LYS A 144 4.66 17.55 0.15
C LYS A 144 5.94 17.95 0.85
N ILE A 145 7.06 17.88 0.14
CA ILE A 145 8.32 18.45 0.57
C ILE A 145 8.38 19.89 0.09
N ILE A 146 8.66 20.81 1.02
CA ILE A 146 8.78 22.25 0.78
C ILE A 146 10.27 22.61 0.66
#